data_AF-A0AAN7AND9-F1
#
_entry.id   AF-A0AAN7AND9-F1
#
_cell.length_a   1.000
_cell.length_b   1.000
_cell.length_c   1.000
_cell.angle_alpha   90.00
_cell.angle_beta   90.00
_cell.angle_gamma   90.00
#
_symmetry.space_group_name_H-M   'P 1'
#
loop_
_entity.id
_entity.type
_entity.pdbx_description
1 polymer ?
#
loop_
_entity_poly.entity_id
_entity_poly.type
_entity_poly.pdbx_seq_one_letter_code
_entity_poly.pdbx_strand_id
1 'polypeptide(L)'
;MRNLQRKHERLNGGGSDGKGGKSQPELCVMATGGGAYKFYDKIRDALGGVDVLREDEMECLIIGLDFFITEIPREVFTYSEDNPMHFVEPSDNVYPYLLVNIGSGVSFLKVSGPREYQRVGGTSLGGGTLWGLLSLLTGARTFDEMLELASEGDNSKVDMLVGDIYGTDYGKIGLKSTTIASSFGKVFRKKRQAENEAEDSGGLHKDHHQPESPGISTPVNEEDFDPEQHDLPHDPSRPFSSADISRSLLYAISNNIGQIAYLQSQIHELSHIYFGGSFIRGHPQTMNTLSYAIKFWSKGAKQAYFLRHEGYLGAVGAFLKRQPQNWGRRGSFEEAALENRMRARTRSIAVAEILEGGNEKEYETAVV
;
A
#
# COMPACT_ATOMS: atom_id res chain seq x y z
N MET A 1 -5.70 6.71 30.41
CA MET A 1 -7.05 7.25 30.12
C MET A 1 -7.46 8.45 30.98
N ARG A 2 -7.44 8.37 32.33
CA ARG A 2 -7.73 9.54 33.21
C ARG A 2 -6.91 10.80 32.85
N ASN A 3 -5.68 10.64 32.37
CA ASN A 3 -4.85 11.75 31.91
C ASN A 3 -5.31 12.38 30.58
N LEU A 4 -5.92 11.60 29.68
CA LEU A 4 -6.45 12.09 28.39
C LEU A 4 -7.76 12.86 28.60
N GLN A 5 -8.69 12.31 29.39
CA GLN A 5 -9.92 13.01 29.80
C GLN A 5 -9.60 14.32 30.54
N ARG A 6 -8.72 14.27 31.55
CA ARG A 6 -8.25 15.49 32.24
C ARG A 6 -7.55 16.49 31.31
N LYS A 7 -6.80 16.02 30.30
CA LYS A 7 -6.15 16.89 29.32
C LYS A 7 -7.18 17.51 28.36
N HIS A 8 -8.20 16.75 27.94
CA HIS A 8 -9.33 17.24 27.16
C HIS A 8 -10.10 18.32 27.92
N GLU A 9 -10.48 18.04 29.16
CA GLU A 9 -11.14 18.99 30.06
C GLU A 9 -10.31 20.27 30.27
N ARG A 10 -8.98 20.13 30.47
CA ARG A 10 -8.07 21.28 30.66
C ARG A 10 -7.91 22.13 29.40
N LEU A 11 -7.76 21.50 28.23
CA LEU A 11 -7.49 22.22 26.97
C LEU A 11 -8.76 22.81 26.35
N ASN A 12 -9.91 22.19 26.58
CA ASN A 12 -11.20 22.63 26.04
C ASN A 12 -12.08 23.36 27.08
N GLY A 13 -11.53 23.63 28.26
CA GLY A 13 -12.11 24.47 29.32
C GLY A 13 -13.03 23.71 30.28
N GLY A 14 -12.55 23.45 31.49
CA GLY A 14 -13.39 23.04 32.62
C GLY A 14 -14.03 24.27 33.25
N GLY A 15 -15.25 24.61 32.83
CA GLY A 15 -15.99 25.74 33.36
C GLY A 15 -17.48 25.54 33.17
N SER A 16 -18.12 24.83 34.09
CA SER A 16 -19.57 24.87 34.27
C SER A 16 -19.97 26.21 34.91
N ASP A 17 -19.70 27.33 34.24
CA ASP A 17 -20.32 28.59 34.63
C ASP A 17 -21.61 28.71 33.83
N GLY A 18 -22.71 28.43 34.54
CA GLY A 18 -24.05 28.44 33.98
C GLY A 18 -24.36 29.79 33.34
N LYS A 19 -24.37 29.83 32.00
CA LYS A 19 -25.22 30.67 31.15
C LYS A 19 -24.93 30.38 29.66
N GLY A 20 -25.93 29.84 28.95
CA GLY A 20 -25.97 29.82 27.48
C GLY A 20 -25.33 28.58 26.83
N GLY A 21 -26.14 27.56 26.59
CA GLY A 21 -25.70 26.24 26.11
C GLY A 21 -25.19 26.21 24.67
N LYS A 22 -23.94 25.79 24.51
CA LYS A 22 -23.52 24.85 23.46
C LYS A 22 -22.80 23.71 24.19
N SER A 23 -23.30 22.49 24.05
CA SER A 23 -22.69 21.29 24.64
C SER A 23 -21.24 21.19 24.16
N GLN A 24 -20.31 20.96 25.10
CA GLN A 24 -18.91 20.74 24.75
C GLN A 24 -18.79 19.49 23.85
N PRO A 25 -17.90 19.49 22.85
CA PRO A 25 -17.67 18.29 22.06
C PRO A 25 -17.10 17.20 22.97
N GLU A 26 -17.88 16.14 23.12
CA GLU A 26 -17.51 14.98 23.92
C GLU A 26 -16.24 14.33 23.36
N LEU A 27 -15.37 13.86 24.25
CA LEU A 27 -14.15 13.16 23.86
C LEU A 27 -14.56 11.88 23.13
N CYS A 28 -14.12 11.74 21.88
CA CYS A 28 -14.40 10.56 21.06
C CYS A 28 -13.14 10.09 20.32
N VAL A 29 -13.17 8.84 19.88
CA VAL A 29 -12.19 8.25 18.96
C VAL A 29 -12.88 8.02 17.63
N MET A 30 -12.33 8.61 16.57
CA MET A 30 -12.71 8.31 15.19
C MET A 30 -11.87 7.11 14.73
N ALA A 31 -12.51 5.99 14.43
CA ALA A 31 -11.85 4.76 14.01
C ALA A 31 -12.31 4.38 12.59
N THR A 32 -11.36 4.13 11.70
CA THR A 32 -11.63 3.67 10.33
C THR A 32 -10.87 2.38 10.02
N GLY A 33 -11.11 1.80 8.86
CA GLY A 33 -10.53 0.54 8.42
C GLY A 33 -11.20 -0.70 9.02
N GLY A 34 -10.91 -1.88 8.48
CA GLY A 34 -11.49 -3.14 8.96
C GLY A 34 -11.27 -3.42 10.47
N GLY A 35 -10.17 -2.91 11.04
CA GLY A 35 -9.89 -3.00 12.48
C GLY A 35 -10.90 -2.28 13.37
N ALA A 36 -11.49 -1.18 12.89
CA ALA A 36 -12.52 -0.43 13.62
C ALA A 36 -13.80 -1.26 13.84
N TYR A 37 -14.07 -2.24 12.97
CA TYR A 37 -15.16 -3.20 13.13
C TYR A 37 -14.72 -4.39 14.00
N LYS A 38 -13.60 -5.04 13.63
CA LYS A 38 -13.12 -6.26 14.30
C LYS A 38 -12.81 -6.06 15.78
N PHE A 39 -12.30 -4.90 16.14
CA PHE A 39 -11.84 -4.60 17.50
C PHE A 39 -12.72 -3.58 18.23
N TYR A 40 -13.92 -3.28 17.70
CA TYR A 40 -14.80 -2.24 18.23
C TYR A 40 -15.04 -2.37 19.74
N ASP A 41 -15.55 -3.52 20.18
CA ASP A 41 -15.86 -3.75 21.60
C ASP A 41 -14.60 -3.68 22.46
N LYS A 42 -13.48 -4.26 21.99
CA LYS A 42 -12.20 -4.19 22.71
C LYS A 42 -11.72 -2.76 22.90
N ILE A 43 -11.85 -1.91 21.87
CA ILE A 43 -11.48 -0.50 21.93
C ILE A 43 -12.41 0.23 22.90
N ARG A 44 -13.74 0.07 22.75
CA ARG A 44 -14.73 0.69 23.64
C ARG A 44 -14.51 0.32 25.11
N ASP A 45 -14.34 -0.96 25.39
CA ASP A 45 -14.18 -1.49 26.74
C ASP A 45 -12.85 -1.02 27.37
N ALA A 46 -11.77 -0.96 26.58
CA ALA A 46 -10.48 -0.44 27.03
C ALA A 46 -10.49 1.08 27.29
N LEU A 47 -11.30 1.84 26.55
CA LEU A 47 -11.34 3.30 26.67
C LEU A 47 -12.29 3.79 27.77
N GLY A 48 -13.24 2.97 28.23
CA GLY A 48 -14.02 3.20 29.45
C GLY A 48 -14.78 4.53 29.46
N GLY A 49 -15.86 4.62 28.67
CA GLY A 49 -16.74 5.80 28.62
C GLY A 49 -16.30 6.89 27.62
N VAL A 50 -15.47 6.54 26.64
CA VAL A 50 -15.16 7.39 25.47
C VAL A 50 -15.91 6.82 24.27
N ASP A 51 -16.61 7.68 23.55
CA ASP A 51 -17.33 7.28 22.34
C ASP A 51 -16.37 6.86 21.24
N VAL A 52 -16.62 5.69 20.65
CA VAL A 52 -15.89 5.20 19.47
C VAL A 52 -16.81 5.29 18.27
N LEU A 53 -16.49 6.19 17.36
CA LEU A 53 -17.22 6.42 16.12
C LEU A 53 -16.49 5.70 14.98
N ARG A 54 -17.23 4.85 14.26
CA ARG A 54 -16.69 4.11 13.11
C ARG A 54 -16.94 4.89 11.84
N GLU A 55 -15.92 4.99 11.00
CA GLU A 55 -15.97 5.65 9.70
C GLU A 55 -15.61 4.67 8.58
N ASP A 56 -16.16 4.90 7.39
CA ASP A 56 -15.84 4.12 6.20
C ASP A 56 -14.36 4.22 5.84
N GLU A 57 -13.76 3.10 5.44
CA GLU A 57 -12.33 3.03 5.12
C GLU A 57 -11.99 3.83 3.87
N MET A 58 -12.75 3.61 2.80
CA MET A 58 -12.47 4.23 1.51
C MET A 58 -12.71 5.73 1.58
N GLU A 59 -13.79 6.17 2.22
CA GLU A 59 -14.08 7.58 2.40
C GLU A 59 -12.96 8.31 3.16
N CYS A 60 -12.48 7.72 4.26
CA CYS A 60 -11.38 8.29 5.03
C CYS A 60 -10.08 8.33 4.21
N LEU A 61 -9.79 7.31 3.40
CA LEU A 61 -8.63 7.33 2.50
C LEU A 61 -8.70 8.51 1.51
N ILE A 62 -9.87 8.72 0.89
CA ILE A 62 -10.04 9.82 -0.09
C ILE A 62 -9.92 11.18 0.58
N ILE A 63 -10.62 11.40 1.70
CA ILE A 63 -10.57 12.67 2.44
C ILE A 63 -9.14 13.00 2.89
N GLY A 64 -8.42 12.00 3.40
CA GLY A 64 -7.03 12.18 3.81
C GLY A 64 -6.10 12.49 2.63
N LEU A 65 -6.25 11.78 1.52
CA LEU A 65 -5.46 12.01 0.31
C LEU A 65 -5.72 13.39 -0.28
N ASP A 66 -6.99 13.79 -0.44
CA ASP A 66 -7.34 15.10 -0.98
C ASP A 66 -6.71 16.22 -0.14
N PHE A 67 -6.78 16.10 1.19
CA PHE A 67 -6.14 17.04 2.11
C PHE A 67 -4.63 17.13 1.88
N PHE A 68 -3.95 16.00 1.71
CA PHE A 68 -2.52 15.99 1.45
C PHE A 68 -2.15 16.61 0.10
N ILE A 69 -2.95 16.37 -0.95
CA ILE A 69 -2.70 16.93 -2.27
C ILE A 69 -2.94 18.45 -2.29
N THR A 70 -3.98 18.94 -1.61
CA THR A 70 -4.41 20.34 -1.75
C THR A 70 -3.88 21.27 -0.67
N GLU A 71 -3.58 20.76 0.52
CA GLU A 71 -3.29 21.62 1.68
C GLU A 71 -1.86 21.52 2.20
N ILE A 72 -1.14 20.42 1.93
CA ILE A 72 0.17 20.18 2.55
C ILE A 72 1.29 20.39 1.51
N PRO A 73 2.08 21.47 1.62
CA PRO A 73 3.24 21.68 0.75
C PRO A 73 4.28 20.59 0.95
N ARG A 74 4.97 20.21 -0.14
CA ARG A 74 6.02 19.18 -0.14
C ARG A 74 5.56 17.85 0.47
N GLU A 75 4.35 17.44 0.13
CA GLU A 75 3.77 16.16 0.54
C GLU A 75 3.77 15.14 -0.59
N VAL A 76 3.26 15.54 -1.75
CA VAL A 76 3.18 14.72 -2.95
C VAL A 76 4.48 14.87 -3.75
N PHE A 77 5.03 13.75 -4.23
CA PHE A 77 6.22 13.76 -5.08
C PHE A 77 6.19 12.65 -6.12
N THR A 78 6.99 12.83 -7.17
CA THR A 78 7.32 11.76 -8.14
C THR A 78 8.72 11.22 -7.83
N TYR A 79 8.96 9.95 -8.17
CA TYR A 79 10.22 9.27 -7.91
C TYR A 79 10.84 8.74 -9.22
N SER A 80 12.12 9.01 -9.43
CA SER A 80 13.01 8.27 -10.35
C SER A 80 14.42 8.18 -9.75
N GLU A 81 15.26 7.25 -10.20
CA GLU A 81 16.65 7.16 -9.72
C GLU A 81 17.44 8.46 -9.91
N ASP A 82 17.25 9.15 -11.04
CA ASP A 82 17.91 10.45 -11.30
C ASP A 82 17.34 11.62 -10.48
N ASN A 83 16.13 11.45 -9.92
CA ASN A 83 15.40 12.49 -9.21
C ASN A 83 14.47 11.87 -8.15
N PRO A 84 15.03 11.46 -7.00
CA PRO A 84 14.35 10.57 -6.07
C PRO A 84 13.16 11.21 -5.34
N MET A 85 13.09 12.53 -5.23
CA MET A 85 11.94 13.20 -4.60
C MET A 85 11.66 14.54 -5.26
N HIS A 86 11.01 14.50 -6.43
CA HIS A 86 10.53 15.70 -7.09
C HIS A 86 9.14 16.08 -6.57
N PHE A 87 9.09 17.05 -5.65
CA PHE A 87 7.84 17.52 -5.07
C PHE A 87 6.92 18.17 -6.11
N VAL A 88 5.63 17.92 -5.94
CA VAL A 88 4.56 18.52 -6.72
C VAL A 88 3.87 19.54 -5.83
N GLU A 89 3.69 20.75 -6.36
CA GLU A 89 2.97 21.80 -5.62
C GLU A 89 1.48 21.46 -5.51
N PRO A 90 0.81 21.88 -4.43
CA PRO A 90 -0.62 21.69 -4.28
C PRO A 90 -1.40 22.28 -5.45
N SER A 91 -2.39 21.54 -5.94
CA SER A 91 -3.22 21.91 -7.09
C SER A 91 -4.70 21.84 -6.72
N ASP A 92 -5.51 22.74 -7.28
CA ASP A 92 -6.97 22.66 -7.17
C ASP A 92 -7.60 21.69 -8.19
N ASN A 93 -6.89 21.39 -9.27
CA ASN A 93 -7.33 20.45 -10.30
C ASN A 93 -6.58 19.11 -10.12
N VAL A 94 -7.11 18.26 -9.24
CA VAL A 94 -6.51 16.96 -8.89
C VAL A 94 -7.23 15.78 -9.53
N TYR A 95 -8.50 15.97 -9.90
CA TYR A 95 -9.36 14.93 -10.43
C TYR A 95 -9.33 14.87 -11.97
N PRO A 96 -9.64 13.70 -12.57
CA PRO A 96 -9.79 12.41 -11.90
C PRO A 96 -8.43 11.75 -11.63
N TYR A 97 -8.37 10.91 -10.60
CA TYR A 97 -7.16 10.16 -10.27
C TYR A 97 -7.45 8.72 -9.84
N LEU A 98 -6.43 7.87 -9.88
CA LEU A 98 -6.46 6.52 -9.32
C LEU A 98 -5.68 6.52 -7.99
N LEU A 99 -6.31 6.14 -6.89
CA LEU A 99 -5.61 5.78 -5.66
C LEU A 99 -5.37 4.27 -5.63
N VAL A 100 -4.11 3.87 -5.54
CA VAL A 100 -3.65 2.49 -5.30
C VAL A 100 -3.23 2.39 -3.85
N ASN A 101 -4.13 1.91 -2.98
CA ASN A 101 -3.85 1.74 -1.56
C ASN A 101 -3.28 0.35 -1.29
N ILE A 102 -1.98 0.28 -0.97
CA ILE A 102 -1.23 -0.96 -0.76
C ILE A 102 -1.08 -1.24 0.75
N GLY A 103 -1.90 -2.15 1.26
CA GLY A 103 -1.83 -2.68 2.63
C GLY A 103 -1.55 -4.18 2.63
N SER A 104 -2.28 -4.95 3.44
CA SER A 104 -2.21 -6.41 3.41
C SER A 104 -2.59 -6.98 2.03
N GLY A 105 -3.67 -6.46 1.44
CA GLY A 105 -3.99 -6.57 0.01
C GLY A 105 -3.88 -5.20 -0.66
N VAL A 106 -4.42 -5.07 -1.87
CA VAL A 106 -4.41 -3.81 -2.63
C VAL A 106 -5.81 -3.46 -3.10
N SER A 107 -6.19 -2.19 -2.92
CA SER A 107 -7.43 -1.62 -3.44
C SER A 107 -7.12 -0.52 -4.45
N PHE A 108 -7.83 -0.55 -5.58
CA PHE A 108 -7.75 0.45 -6.64
C PHE A 108 -9.04 1.27 -6.61
N LEU A 109 -8.91 2.57 -6.35
CA LEU A 109 -10.02 3.50 -6.19
C LEU A 109 -9.93 4.56 -7.30
N LYS A 110 -10.91 4.58 -8.20
CA LYS A 110 -11.11 5.73 -9.10
C LYS A 110 -11.75 6.84 -8.28
N VAL A 111 -11.21 8.04 -8.36
CA VAL A 111 -11.76 9.24 -7.73
C VAL A 111 -12.05 10.27 -8.82
N SER A 112 -13.33 10.55 -9.02
CA SER A 112 -13.80 11.48 -10.07
C SER A 112 -13.96 12.90 -9.54
N GLY A 113 -14.15 13.05 -8.22
CA GLY A 113 -14.40 14.33 -7.58
C GLY A 113 -14.38 14.22 -6.06
N PRO A 114 -14.62 15.33 -5.35
CA PRO A 114 -14.66 15.34 -3.89
C PRO A 114 -15.72 14.39 -3.36
N ARG A 115 -15.29 13.36 -2.60
CA ARG A 115 -16.16 12.28 -2.09
C ARG A 115 -16.87 11.47 -3.18
N GLU A 116 -16.49 11.60 -4.45
CA GLU A 116 -17.01 10.80 -5.55
C GLU A 116 -15.94 9.78 -5.96
N TYR A 117 -16.10 8.55 -5.48
CA TYR A 117 -15.13 7.49 -5.68
C TYR A 117 -15.79 6.13 -5.89
N GLN A 118 -15.08 5.27 -6.59
CA GLN A 118 -15.48 3.89 -6.85
C GLN A 118 -14.28 2.96 -6.69
N ARG A 119 -14.49 1.83 -6.00
CA ARG A 119 -13.52 0.74 -6.00
C ARG A 119 -13.62 -0.02 -7.32
N VAL A 120 -12.62 0.17 -8.18
CA VAL A 120 -12.58 -0.39 -9.55
C VAL A 120 -11.87 -1.74 -9.61
N GLY A 121 -11.14 -2.11 -8.57
CA GLY A 121 -10.50 -3.42 -8.50
C GLY A 121 -9.77 -3.67 -7.20
N GLY A 122 -9.11 -4.83 -7.14
CA GLY A 122 -8.20 -5.20 -6.07
C GLY A 122 -7.35 -6.40 -6.43
N THR A 123 -6.27 -6.61 -5.67
CA THR A 123 -5.50 -7.86 -5.69
C THR A 123 -5.20 -8.28 -4.25
N SER A 124 -5.23 -9.58 -3.99
CA SER A 124 -4.75 -10.15 -2.71
C SER A 124 -3.23 -10.16 -2.61
N LEU A 125 -2.51 -10.00 -3.73
CA LEU A 125 -1.05 -9.92 -3.81
C LEU A 125 -0.55 -8.53 -3.39
N GLY A 126 -0.73 -8.21 -2.11
CA GLY A 126 -0.23 -6.98 -1.48
C GLY A 126 0.94 -7.23 -0.53
N GLY A 127 1.13 -6.31 0.42
CA GLY A 127 2.20 -6.39 1.42
C GLY A 127 2.08 -7.58 2.37
N GLY A 128 0.86 -8.04 2.64
CA GLY A 128 0.64 -9.25 3.45
C GLY A 128 1.13 -10.51 2.75
N THR A 129 1.02 -10.57 1.43
CA THR A 129 1.57 -11.67 0.63
C THR A 129 3.10 -11.63 0.63
N LEU A 130 3.71 -10.46 0.40
CA LEU A 130 5.15 -10.30 0.46
C LEU A 130 5.70 -10.71 1.83
N TRP A 131 5.14 -10.14 2.90
CA TRP A 131 5.56 -10.42 4.28
C TRP A 131 5.39 -11.90 4.64
N GLY A 132 4.24 -12.49 4.30
CA GLY A 132 3.98 -13.90 4.57
C GLY A 132 4.96 -14.82 3.84
N LEU A 133 5.18 -14.62 2.53
CA LEU A 133 6.12 -15.45 1.77
C LEU A 133 7.56 -15.27 2.25
N LEU A 134 8.00 -14.05 2.53
CA LEU A 134 9.34 -13.82 3.04
C LEU A 134 9.54 -14.41 4.44
N SER A 135 8.55 -14.32 5.33
CA SER A 135 8.65 -14.97 6.65
C SER A 135 8.80 -16.50 6.56
N LEU A 136 8.32 -17.13 5.49
CA LEU A 136 8.44 -18.57 5.25
C LEU A 136 9.76 -18.94 4.55
N LEU A 137 10.25 -18.07 3.67
CA LEU A 137 11.39 -18.35 2.79
C LEU A 137 12.71 -17.74 3.29
N THR A 138 12.64 -16.83 4.25
CA THR A 138 13.79 -16.13 4.84
C THR A 138 13.71 -16.19 6.36
N GLY A 139 14.81 -15.81 7.03
CA GLY A 139 14.85 -15.69 8.50
C GLY A 139 14.28 -14.38 9.04
N ALA A 140 13.77 -13.50 8.16
CA ALA A 140 13.41 -12.14 8.52
C ALA A 140 12.17 -12.09 9.41
N ARG A 141 12.26 -11.30 10.49
CA ARG A 141 11.21 -11.20 11.52
C ARG A 141 10.37 -9.95 11.38
N THR A 142 10.93 -8.90 10.77
CA THR A 142 10.24 -7.63 10.58
C THR A 142 10.13 -7.26 9.11
N PHE A 143 9.13 -6.43 8.77
CA PHE A 143 8.97 -5.97 7.39
C PHE A 143 10.13 -5.07 6.94
N ASP A 144 10.72 -4.30 7.87
CA ASP A 144 11.85 -3.41 7.54
C ASP A 144 13.12 -4.23 7.25
N GLU A 145 13.39 -5.29 8.02
CA GLU A 145 14.46 -6.25 7.75
C GLU A 145 14.29 -6.94 6.38
N MET A 146 13.05 -7.27 5.99
CA MET A 146 12.77 -7.84 4.67
C MET A 146 13.09 -6.87 3.53
N LEU A 147 12.79 -5.58 3.70
CA LEU A 147 13.13 -4.54 2.72
C LEU A 147 14.65 -4.32 2.66
N GLU A 148 15.32 -4.34 3.81
CA GLU A 148 16.78 -4.25 3.90
C GLU A 148 17.47 -5.42 3.18
N LEU A 149 17.05 -6.66 3.44
CA LEU A 149 17.52 -7.84 2.70
C LEU A 149 17.26 -7.72 1.20
N ALA A 150 16.08 -7.22 0.82
CA ALA A 150 15.78 -6.98 -0.59
C ALA A 150 16.73 -5.93 -1.19
N SER A 151 17.19 -4.94 -0.42
CA SER A 151 18.11 -3.89 -0.89
C SER A 151 19.52 -4.39 -1.22
N GLU A 152 19.92 -5.53 -0.66
CA GLU A 152 21.22 -6.19 -0.88
C GLU A 152 21.16 -7.34 -1.89
N GLY A 153 19.95 -7.82 -2.18
CA GLY A 153 19.75 -8.98 -3.05
C GLY A 153 19.93 -8.71 -4.54
N ASP A 154 20.20 -9.77 -5.29
CA ASP A 154 20.24 -9.81 -6.75
C ASP A 154 19.18 -10.79 -7.28
N ASN A 155 18.09 -10.23 -7.81
CA ASN A 155 16.99 -11.04 -8.32
C ASN A 155 17.36 -11.86 -9.56
N SER A 156 18.39 -11.48 -10.32
CA SER A 156 18.79 -12.19 -11.53
C SER A 156 19.23 -13.63 -11.25
N LYS A 157 19.62 -13.94 -10.01
CA LYS A 157 19.95 -15.30 -9.58
C LYS A 157 18.70 -16.18 -9.43
N VAL A 158 17.56 -15.60 -9.05
CA VAL A 158 16.30 -16.28 -8.71
C VAL A 158 15.29 -16.24 -9.87
N ASP A 159 15.21 -15.10 -10.55
CA ASP A 159 14.27 -14.85 -11.64
C ASP A 159 14.83 -15.29 -12.99
N MET A 160 13.93 -15.74 -13.88
CA MET A 160 14.23 -15.88 -15.29
C MET A 160 14.02 -14.54 -15.98
N LEU A 161 15.07 -14.03 -16.64
CA LEU A 161 15.03 -12.78 -17.39
C LEU A 161 14.81 -13.06 -18.89
N VAL A 162 14.42 -12.05 -19.65
CA VAL A 162 14.28 -12.12 -21.11
C VAL A 162 15.59 -12.57 -21.77
N GLY A 163 16.73 -12.07 -21.28
CA GLY A 163 18.05 -12.47 -21.77
C GLY A 163 18.39 -13.94 -21.52
N ASP A 164 17.85 -14.55 -20.45
CA ASP A 164 18.04 -16.00 -20.20
C ASP A 164 17.30 -16.87 -21.24
N ILE A 165 16.26 -16.33 -21.88
CA ILE A 165 15.43 -17.03 -22.88
C ILE A 165 15.94 -16.76 -24.30
N TYR A 166 16.22 -15.50 -24.61
CA TYR A 166 16.51 -15.04 -25.97
C TYR A 166 18.00 -14.71 -26.22
N GLY A 167 18.84 -14.70 -25.19
CA GLY A 167 20.26 -14.33 -25.25
C GLY A 167 20.55 -12.83 -25.46
N THR A 168 19.52 -12.03 -25.78
CA THR A 168 19.59 -10.61 -26.06
C THR A 168 18.23 -9.95 -25.75
N ASP A 169 18.10 -8.65 -26.04
CA ASP A 169 16.85 -7.93 -25.95
C ASP A 169 15.80 -8.52 -26.91
N TYR A 170 14.55 -8.55 -26.47
CA TYR A 170 13.44 -8.98 -27.32
C TYR A 170 12.81 -7.79 -28.06
N GLY A 171 13.51 -7.34 -29.10
CA GLY A 171 13.21 -6.10 -29.84
C GLY A 171 11.81 -6.04 -30.49
N LYS A 172 11.17 -7.18 -30.80
CA LYS A 172 9.83 -7.20 -31.43
C LYS A 172 8.74 -6.53 -30.60
N ILE A 173 8.87 -6.59 -29.27
CA ILE A 173 7.90 -6.01 -28.32
C ILE A 173 8.57 -5.04 -27.34
N GLY A 174 9.83 -4.67 -27.59
CA GLY A 174 10.56 -3.66 -26.81
C GLY A 174 10.94 -4.09 -25.39
N LEU A 175 11.11 -5.39 -25.12
CA LEU A 175 11.57 -5.86 -23.81
C LEU A 175 13.10 -5.94 -23.76
N LYS A 176 13.69 -5.35 -22.72
CA LYS A 176 15.14 -5.45 -22.47
C LYS A 176 15.50 -6.84 -21.97
N SER A 177 16.72 -7.29 -22.23
CA SER A 177 17.28 -8.54 -21.72
C SER A 177 17.23 -8.65 -20.19
N THR A 178 17.28 -7.52 -19.48
CA THR A 178 17.16 -7.44 -18.02
C THR A 178 15.73 -7.49 -17.49
N THR A 179 14.72 -7.43 -18.37
CA THR A 179 13.31 -7.55 -17.95
C THR A 179 13.04 -8.94 -17.40
N ILE A 180 12.35 -9.03 -16.26
CA ILE A 180 11.90 -10.30 -15.68
C ILE A 180 10.85 -10.92 -16.59
N ALA A 181 11.12 -12.13 -17.09
CA ALA A 181 10.18 -12.92 -17.87
C ALA A 181 9.37 -13.88 -16.99
N SER A 182 9.99 -14.47 -15.97
CA SER A 182 9.33 -15.34 -15.00
C SER A 182 9.97 -15.19 -13.62
N SER A 183 9.23 -14.56 -12.70
CA SER A 183 9.66 -14.45 -11.30
C SER A 183 9.81 -15.84 -10.69
N PHE A 184 10.89 -16.08 -9.92
CA PHE A 184 11.26 -17.39 -9.37
C PHE A 184 11.54 -18.50 -10.40
N GLY A 185 11.60 -18.18 -11.71
CA GLY A 185 11.74 -19.18 -12.77
C GLY A 185 13.01 -20.03 -12.69
N LYS A 186 14.09 -19.55 -12.07
CA LYS A 186 15.34 -20.33 -11.91
C LYS A 186 15.28 -21.33 -10.76
N VAL A 187 14.39 -21.15 -9.79
CA VAL A 187 14.25 -22.04 -8.62
C VAL A 187 13.88 -23.45 -9.06
N PHE A 188 12.84 -23.57 -9.89
CA PHE A 188 12.40 -24.86 -10.41
C PHE A 188 13.47 -25.52 -11.29
N ARG A 189 14.15 -24.74 -12.14
CA ARG A 189 15.21 -25.24 -13.03
C ARG A 189 16.38 -25.83 -12.26
N LYS A 190 16.90 -25.11 -11.26
CA LYS A 190 18.03 -25.58 -10.44
C LYS A 190 17.65 -26.82 -9.62
N LYS A 191 16.42 -26.86 -9.08
CA LYS A 191 15.93 -28.04 -8.35
C LYS A 191 15.94 -29.29 -9.23
N ARG A 192 15.39 -29.20 -10.45
CA ARG A 192 15.40 -30.31 -11.41
C ARG A 192 16.80 -30.72 -11.85
N GLN A 193 17.73 -29.77 -12.01
CA GLN A 193 19.12 -30.07 -12.33
C GLN A 193 19.78 -30.88 -11.22
N ALA A 194 19.61 -30.46 -9.96
CA ALA A 194 20.13 -31.20 -8.81
C ALA A 194 19.51 -32.60 -8.67
N GLU A 195 18.20 -32.73 -8.92
CA GLU A 195 17.52 -34.04 -8.93
C GLU A 195 18.09 -34.96 -10.03
N ASN A 196 18.24 -34.48 -11.26
CA ASN A 196 18.82 -35.24 -12.36
C ASN A 196 20.29 -35.63 -12.09
N GLU A 197 21.11 -34.71 -11.58
CA GLU A 197 22.50 -34.97 -11.23
C GLU A 197 22.60 -36.05 -10.14
N ALA A 198 21.69 -36.05 -9.15
CA ALA A 198 21.62 -37.08 -8.12
C ALA A 198 21.19 -38.45 -8.66
N GLU A 199 20.32 -38.49 -9.68
CA GLU A 199 19.94 -39.73 -10.38
C GLU A 199 21.09 -40.30 -11.22
N ASP A 200 21.82 -39.45 -11.95
CA ASP A 200 22.95 -39.84 -12.80
C ASP A 200 24.20 -40.25 -12.00
N SER A 201 24.34 -39.76 -10.77
CA SER A 201 25.47 -40.08 -9.86
C SER A 201 25.42 -41.51 -9.28
N GLY A 202 24.41 -42.31 -9.63
CA GLY A 202 24.26 -43.67 -9.14
C GLY A 202 23.78 -43.69 -7.69
N GLY A 203 22.46 -43.70 -7.50
CA GLY A 203 21.85 -43.93 -6.18
C GLY A 203 22.51 -45.12 -5.49
N LEU A 204 23.01 -44.90 -4.28
CA LEU A 204 23.56 -45.93 -3.40
C LEU A 204 22.72 -47.20 -3.50
N HIS A 205 23.32 -48.27 -4.02
CA HIS A 205 22.74 -49.61 -3.98
C HIS A 205 22.40 -49.92 -2.51
N LYS A 206 21.11 -49.89 -2.19
CA LYS A 206 20.57 -50.42 -0.95
C LYS A 206 20.78 -51.93 -0.97
N ASP A 207 21.67 -52.41 -0.12
CA ASP A 207 21.64 -53.80 0.32
C ASP A 207 20.26 -54.07 0.95
N HIS A 208 19.57 -55.06 0.40
CA HIS A 208 18.34 -55.59 0.96
C HIS A 208 18.65 -56.33 2.26
N HIS A 209 18.59 -55.63 3.39
CA HIS A 209 18.27 -56.24 4.68
C HIS A 209 17.03 -55.57 5.28
N GLN A 210 16.14 -56.44 5.79
CA GLN A 210 14.75 -56.20 6.18
C GLN A 210 14.57 -55.03 7.17
N PRO A 211 13.37 -54.39 7.20
CA PRO A 211 13.07 -53.41 8.22
C PRO A 211 12.66 -54.12 9.52
N GLU A 212 13.51 -54.09 10.54
CA GLU A 212 13.05 -54.21 11.92
C GLU A 212 12.68 -52.81 12.45
N SER A 213 11.45 -52.69 12.94
CA SER A 213 10.98 -51.51 13.67
C SER A 213 11.60 -51.46 15.07
N PRO A 214 11.98 -50.26 15.55
CA PRO A 214 11.42 -49.77 16.81
C PRO A 214 11.12 -48.26 16.69
N GLY A 215 10.06 -47.68 17.24
CA GLY A 215 9.69 -47.65 18.65
C GLY A 215 9.40 -46.19 19.02
N ILE A 216 8.45 -45.98 19.92
CA ILE A 216 7.76 -44.71 20.22
C ILE A 216 8.59 -43.77 21.13
N SER A 217 8.46 -42.45 20.87
CA SER A 217 8.58 -41.25 21.72
C SER A 217 9.88 -40.88 22.46
N THR A 218 10.30 -39.61 22.33
CA THR A 218 10.49 -38.64 23.44
C THR A 218 10.46 -37.19 22.91
N PRO A 219 9.89 -36.21 23.65
CA PRO A 219 9.89 -34.79 23.27
C PRO A 219 11.22 -34.11 23.64
N VAL A 220 11.70 -33.19 22.80
CA VAL A 220 12.90 -32.39 23.10
C VAL A 220 12.46 -31.13 23.85
N ASN A 221 13.07 -30.90 25.01
CA ASN A 221 12.82 -29.77 25.89
C ASN A 221 13.20 -28.44 25.22
N GLU A 222 12.35 -27.43 25.43
CA GLU A 222 12.64 -26.01 25.27
C GLU A 222 13.51 -25.58 26.46
N GLU A 223 14.81 -25.37 26.26
CA GLU A 223 15.69 -24.50 27.06
C GLU A 223 17.13 -24.70 26.57
N ASP A 224 17.54 -23.87 25.61
CA ASP A 224 18.91 -23.37 25.36
C ASP A 224 18.97 -22.75 23.97
N PHE A 225 18.77 -21.42 23.88
CA PHE A 225 19.05 -20.67 22.65
C PHE A 225 19.77 -19.37 23.02
N ASP A 226 21.06 -19.36 22.72
CA ASP A 226 22.01 -18.26 22.90
C ASP A 226 21.72 -17.12 21.88
N PRO A 227 21.64 -15.82 22.26
CA PRO A 227 21.16 -14.76 21.38
C PRO A 227 22.21 -14.17 20.42
N GLU A 228 23.45 -14.66 20.41
CA GLU A 228 24.56 -14.07 19.63
C GLU A 228 25.01 -14.93 18.44
N GLN A 229 24.18 -15.06 17.40
CA GLN A 229 24.65 -15.50 16.07
C GLN A 229 24.04 -14.62 14.97
N HIS A 230 24.66 -13.45 14.78
CA HIS A 230 24.63 -12.77 13.48
C HIS A 230 25.61 -13.49 12.56
N ASP A 231 25.16 -13.78 11.34
CA ASP A 231 25.83 -14.52 10.25
C ASP A 231 25.90 -16.05 10.41
N LEU A 232 24.80 -16.72 10.07
CA LEU A 232 24.86 -18.14 9.70
C LEU A 232 25.69 -18.30 8.41
N PRO A 233 26.68 -19.20 8.37
CA PRO A 233 27.47 -19.46 7.17
C PRO A 233 26.58 -19.98 6.03
N HIS A 234 26.97 -19.65 4.80
CA HIS A 234 26.30 -20.04 3.57
C HIS A 234 26.13 -21.57 3.53
N ASP A 235 24.92 -22.05 3.82
CA ASP A 235 24.58 -23.48 3.74
C ASP A 235 24.67 -23.91 2.27
N PRO A 236 25.61 -24.81 1.90
CA PRO A 236 25.74 -25.28 0.52
C PRO A 236 24.50 -26.03 0.01
N SER A 237 23.54 -26.38 0.89
CA SER A 237 22.24 -26.93 0.51
C SER A 237 21.21 -25.88 0.03
N ARG A 238 21.46 -24.57 0.26
CA ARG A 238 20.56 -23.49 -0.17
C ARG A 238 21.10 -22.76 -1.40
N PRO A 239 20.53 -23.01 -2.60
CA PRO A 239 21.05 -22.45 -3.86
C PRO A 239 20.78 -20.96 -4.08
N PHE A 240 20.06 -20.30 -3.16
CA PHE A 240 19.69 -18.88 -3.22
C PHE A 240 19.79 -18.24 -1.83
N SER A 241 20.34 -17.02 -1.76
CA SER A 241 20.39 -16.27 -0.51
C SER A 241 19.03 -15.69 -0.15
N SER A 242 18.80 -15.40 1.14
CA SER A 242 17.58 -14.72 1.59
C SER A 242 17.45 -13.31 1.00
N ALA A 243 18.56 -12.62 0.76
CA ALA A 243 18.59 -11.32 0.09
C ALA A 243 18.07 -11.44 -1.36
N ASP A 244 18.57 -12.40 -2.13
CA ASP A 244 18.15 -12.61 -3.53
C ASP A 244 16.65 -12.98 -3.63
N ILE A 245 16.16 -13.84 -2.73
CA ILE A 245 14.74 -14.20 -2.59
C ILE A 245 13.90 -12.95 -2.27
N SER A 246 14.37 -12.13 -1.32
CA SER A 246 13.70 -10.89 -0.91
C SER A 246 13.59 -9.89 -2.05
N ARG A 247 14.67 -9.69 -2.81
CA ARG A 247 14.65 -8.84 -4.01
C ARG A 247 13.66 -9.35 -5.05
N SER A 248 13.73 -10.63 -5.38
CA SER A 248 12.86 -11.23 -6.39
C SER A 248 11.38 -11.11 -6.03
N LEU A 249 10.98 -11.42 -4.80
CA LEU A 249 9.59 -11.26 -4.36
C LEU A 249 9.14 -9.80 -4.31
N LEU A 250 9.99 -8.89 -3.85
CA LEU A 250 9.67 -7.46 -3.85
C LEU A 250 9.36 -6.97 -5.27
N TYR A 251 10.16 -7.35 -6.26
CA TYR A 251 9.93 -7.03 -7.66
C TYR A 251 8.69 -7.73 -8.22
N ALA A 252 8.46 -9.01 -7.91
CA ALA A 252 7.28 -9.73 -8.40
C ALA A 252 5.99 -9.06 -7.95
N ILE A 253 5.88 -8.74 -6.66
CA ILE A 253 4.69 -8.09 -6.08
C ILE A 253 4.57 -6.65 -6.60
N SER A 254 5.64 -5.87 -6.58
CA SER A 254 5.61 -4.46 -6.99
C SER A 254 5.31 -4.29 -8.48
N ASN A 255 5.89 -5.11 -9.35
CA ASN A 255 5.57 -5.11 -10.79
C ASN A 255 4.13 -5.53 -11.05
N ASN A 256 3.60 -6.54 -10.32
CA ASN A 256 2.21 -6.94 -10.48
C ASN A 256 1.24 -5.83 -10.07
N ILE A 257 1.50 -5.15 -8.96
CA ILE A 257 0.72 -3.98 -8.52
C ILE A 257 0.79 -2.87 -9.55
N GLY A 258 1.99 -2.53 -10.03
CA GLY A 258 2.20 -1.48 -11.05
C GLY A 258 1.48 -1.79 -12.36
N GLN A 259 1.51 -3.05 -12.82
CA GLN A 259 0.81 -3.46 -14.03
C GLN A 259 -0.71 -3.37 -13.88
N ILE A 260 -1.27 -3.84 -12.76
CA ILE A 260 -2.72 -3.74 -12.51
C ILE A 260 -3.13 -2.26 -12.39
N ALA A 261 -2.34 -1.44 -11.69
CA ALA A 261 -2.56 0.01 -11.60
C ALA A 261 -2.59 0.65 -13.00
N TYR A 262 -1.63 0.30 -13.85
CA TYR A 262 -1.62 0.73 -15.25
C TYR A 262 -2.90 0.29 -15.98
N LEU A 263 -3.28 -0.98 -15.93
CA LEU A 263 -4.47 -1.48 -16.63
C LEU A 263 -5.76 -0.79 -16.14
N GLN A 264 -5.92 -0.62 -14.82
CA GLN A 264 -7.05 0.10 -14.23
C GLN A 264 -7.08 1.56 -14.68
N SER A 265 -5.93 2.24 -14.68
CA SER A 265 -5.82 3.62 -15.17
C SER A 265 -6.03 3.74 -16.70
N GLN A 266 -5.83 2.68 -17.48
CA GLN A 266 -6.18 2.65 -18.91
C GLN A 266 -7.70 2.49 -19.09
N ILE A 267 -8.30 1.49 -18.44
CA ILE A 267 -9.74 1.21 -18.51
C ILE A 267 -10.57 2.44 -18.10
N HIS A 268 -10.11 3.19 -17.11
CA HIS A 268 -10.81 4.35 -16.56
C HIS A 268 -10.27 5.70 -17.05
N GLU A 269 -9.37 5.71 -18.03
CA GLU A 269 -8.82 6.92 -18.66
C GLU A 269 -8.17 7.90 -17.67
N LEU A 270 -7.48 7.37 -16.66
CA LEU A 270 -6.84 8.14 -15.59
C LEU A 270 -5.36 8.37 -15.90
N SER A 271 -4.91 9.61 -15.82
CA SER A 271 -3.50 10.00 -16.05
C SER A 271 -2.66 10.05 -14.78
N HIS A 272 -3.31 10.26 -13.63
CA HIS A 272 -2.66 10.44 -12.33
C HIS A 272 -2.93 9.24 -11.43
N ILE A 273 -1.86 8.64 -10.91
CA ILE A 273 -1.92 7.44 -10.08
C ILE A 273 -1.18 7.72 -8.78
N TYR A 274 -1.90 7.80 -7.67
CA TYR A 274 -1.36 7.98 -6.33
C TYR A 274 -1.20 6.62 -5.65
N PHE A 275 0.01 6.33 -5.18
CA PHE A 275 0.28 5.15 -4.38
C PHE A 275 0.27 5.52 -2.90
N GLY A 276 -0.62 4.88 -2.14
CA GLY A 276 -0.76 5.04 -0.69
C GLY A 276 -0.65 3.71 0.05
N GLY A 277 -0.81 3.75 1.36
CA GLY A 277 -0.76 2.59 2.24
C GLY A 277 0.59 2.45 2.95
N SER A 278 0.84 1.29 3.55
CA SER A 278 1.97 1.06 4.47
C SER A 278 3.04 0.11 3.90
N PHE A 279 2.92 -0.25 2.63
CA PHE A 279 3.84 -1.15 1.93
C PHE A 279 5.12 -0.45 1.44
N ILE A 280 5.01 0.78 0.97
CA ILE A 280 6.12 1.45 0.25
C ILE A 280 7.17 1.93 1.26
N ARG A 281 6.76 2.53 2.38
CA ARG A 281 7.57 3.01 3.50
C ARG A 281 8.76 3.88 3.08
N GLY A 282 8.62 4.62 1.98
CA GLY A 282 9.72 5.40 1.40
C GLY A 282 10.89 4.57 0.86
N HIS A 283 10.70 3.26 0.65
CA HIS A 283 11.74 2.38 0.12
C HIS A 283 12.01 2.69 -1.37
N PRO A 284 13.23 3.19 -1.72
CA PRO A 284 13.54 3.68 -3.06
C PRO A 284 13.26 2.68 -4.18
N GLN A 285 13.56 1.41 -3.95
CA GLN A 285 13.45 0.36 -4.96
C GLN A 285 11.98 0.01 -5.25
N THR A 286 11.12 0.09 -4.24
CA THR A 286 9.68 -0.09 -4.40
C THR A 286 9.09 1.04 -5.23
N MET A 287 9.41 2.30 -4.86
CA MET A 287 8.96 3.48 -5.61
C MET A 287 9.48 3.48 -7.04
N ASN A 288 10.76 3.14 -7.24
CA ASN A 288 11.35 3.05 -8.57
C ASN A 288 10.64 2.01 -9.44
N THR A 289 10.37 0.82 -8.89
CA THR A 289 9.69 -0.26 -9.61
C THR A 289 8.29 0.15 -10.05
N LEU A 290 7.52 0.77 -9.15
CA LEU A 290 6.18 1.27 -9.45
C LEU A 290 6.21 2.40 -10.49
N SER A 291 7.08 3.40 -10.32
CA SER A 291 7.28 4.48 -11.29
C SER A 291 7.65 3.95 -12.67
N TYR A 292 8.62 3.03 -12.72
CA TYR A 292 9.09 2.43 -13.96
C TYR A 292 7.97 1.65 -14.64
N ALA A 293 7.23 0.82 -13.91
CA ALA A 293 6.13 0.04 -14.46
C ALA A 293 5.07 0.95 -15.09
N ILE A 294 4.63 2.00 -14.39
CA ILE A 294 3.66 2.96 -14.93
C ILE A 294 4.19 3.62 -16.20
N LYS A 295 5.40 4.21 -16.13
CA LYS A 295 6.01 4.93 -17.26
C LYS A 295 6.24 4.03 -18.47
N PHE A 296 6.70 2.80 -18.26
CA PHE A 296 6.98 1.82 -19.30
C PHE A 296 5.70 1.44 -20.05
N TRP A 297 4.70 0.93 -19.33
CA TRP A 297 3.45 0.46 -19.95
C TRP A 297 2.63 1.60 -20.55
N SER A 298 2.70 2.80 -19.97
CA SER A 298 2.00 3.97 -20.50
C SER A 298 2.76 4.72 -21.59
N LYS A 299 4.00 4.31 -21.94
CA LYS A 299 4.89 5.10 -22.81
C LYS A 299 5.02 6.55 -22.36
N GLY A 300 5.05 6.78 -21.04
CA GLY A 300 5.13 8.11 -20.42
C GLY A 300 3.82 8.90 -20.33
N ALA A 301 2.69 8.39 -20.82
CA ALA A 301 1.40 9.10 -20.77
C ALA A 301 0.74 9.16 -19.37
N LYS A 302 1.23 8.40 -18.39
CA LYS A 302 0.67 8.32 -17.03
C LYS A 302 1.77 8.57 -16.01
N GLN A 303 1.39 9.16 -14.88
CA GLN A 303 2.32 9.56 -13.82
C GLN A 303 1.98 8.87 -12.50
N ALA A 304 3.01 8.28 -11.89
CA ALA A 304 2.97 7.76 -10.54
C ALA A 304 3.36 8.87 -9.52
N TYR A 305 2.59 8.97 -8.45
CA TYR A 305 2.80 9.88 -7.33
C TYR A 305 2.87 9.10 -6.01
N PHE A 306 3.71 9.59 -5.12
CA PHE A 306 3.92 9.06 -3.77
C PHE A 306 3.69 10.17 -2.74
N LEU A 307 3.47 9.77 -1.49
CA LEU A 307 3.19 10.66 -0.38
C LEU A 307 4.18 10.40 0.76
N ARG A 308 4.61 11.44 1.44
CA ARG A 308 5.45 11.28 2.64
C ARG A 308 4.67 10.62 3.77
N HIS A 309 3.36 10.84 3.83
CA HIS A 309 2.44 10.28 4.82
C HIS A 309 1.47 9.26 4.21
N GLU A 310 1.94 8.47 3.24
CA GLU A 310 1.19 7.41 2.55
C GLU A 310 0.42 6.44 3.47
N GLY A 311 0.96 6.13 4.65
CA GLY A 311 0.34 5.22 5.62
C GLY A 311 -0.74 5.85 6.51
N TYR A 312 -0.92 7.17 6.44
CA TYR A 312 -1.77 7.93 7.37
C TYR A 312 -3.07 8.47 6.74
N LEU A 313 -3.32 8.21 5.45
CA LEU A 313 -4.48 8.73 4.72
C LEU A 313 -5.80 8.50 5.48
N GLY A 314 -6.07 7.24 5.85
CA GLY A 314 -7.31 6.89 6.56
C GLY A 314 -7.43 7.55 7.94
N ALA A 315 -6.34 7.58 8.72
CA ALA A 315 -6.35 8.20 10.04
C ALA A 315 -6.59 9.71 9.96
N VAL A 316 -5.96 10.38 9.00
CA VAL A 316 -6.16 11.82 8.72
C VAL A 316 -7.59 12.06 8.25
N GLY A 317 -8.12 11.26 7.33
CA GLY A 317 -9.51 11.39 6.88
C GLY A 317 -10.52 11.23 8.02
N ALA A 318 -10.37 10.20 8.87
CA ALA A 318 -11.23 9.98 10.03
C ALA A 318 -11.18 11.17 11.01
N PHE A 319 -9.99 11.74 11.22
CA PHE A 319 -9.81 12.93 12.02
C PHE A 319 -10.48 14.17 11.39
N LEU A 320 -10.32 14.37 10.08
CA LEU A 320 -10.92 15.48 9.34
C LEU A 320 -12.46 15.40 9.30
N LYS A 321 -13.06 14.20 9.25
CA LYS A 321 -14.52 14.02 9.30
C LYS A 321 -15.17 14.56 10.58
N ARG A 322 -14.44 14.56 11.71
CA ARG A 322 -14.98 15.06 12.98
C ARG A 322 -15.06 16.58 13.05
N GLN A 323 -14.22 17.31 12.30
CA GLN A 323 -14.10 18.79 12.32
C GLN A 323 -14.35 19.40 13.72
N PRO A 324 -13.45 19.19 14.70
CA PRO A 324 -13.68 19.72 16.05
C PRO A 324 -13.86 21.24 16.03
N GLN A 325 -14.61 21.77 16.99
CA GLN A 325 -15.17 23.14 17.00
C GLN A 325 -14.14 24.29 16.96
N ASN A 326 -12.83 23.99 16.99
CA ASN A 326 -11.68 24.90 16.87
C ASN A 326 -10.70 24.45 15.77
N TRP A 327 -11.18 23.69 14.78
CA TRP A 327 -10.41 23.22 13.63
C TRP A 327 -10.13 24.39 12.69
N GLY A 328 -8.85 24.77 12.65
CA GLY A 328 -8.31 25.98 12.02
C GLY A 328 -7.08 26.39 12.85
N ARG A 329 -5.87 26.16 12.34
CA ARG A 329 -4.64 26.41 13.13
C ARG A 329 -4.55 27.88 13.50
N ARG A 330 -4.34 28.16 14.80
CA ARG A 330 -3.67 29.39 15.23
C ARG A 330 -2.35 29.51 14.45
N GLY A 331 -2.25 30.50 13.57
CA GLY A 331 -0.97 31.03 13.08
C GLY A 331 -0.39 30.51 11.75
N SER A 332 -1.18 30.00 10.80
CA SER A 332 -0.70 29.89 9.40
C SER A 332 -1.76 30.44 8.43
N PHE A 333 -1.29 31.32 7.55
CA PHE A 333 -1.99 32.22 6.63
C PHE A 333 -3.29 31.69 5.98
N GLU A 334 -4.28 32.60 5.93
CA GLU A 334 -5.48 32.62 5.07
C GLU A 334 -6.69 31.73 5.46
N GLU A 335 -7.23 32.04 6.64
CA GLU A 335 -8.52 31.58 7.19
C GLU A 335 -9.72 31.71 6.23
N ALA A 336 -9.77 32.74 5.39
CA ALA A 336 -10.86 32.94 4.44
C ALA A 336 -10.74 32.09 3.16
N ALA A 337 -9.55 31.60 2.83
CA ALA A 337 -9.33 30.86 1.59
C ALA A 337 -9.78 29.40 1.71
N LEU A 338 -9.49 28.73 2.83
CA LEU A 338 -9.81 27.31 3.02
C LEU A 338 -11.31 27.03 3.13
N GLU A 339 -12.03 27.77 3.98
CA GLU A 339 -13.47 27.61 4.10
C GLU A 339 -14.19 28.01 2.81
N ASN A 340 -13.76 29.09 2.15
CA ASN A 340 -14.33 29.47 0.87
C ASN A 340 -13.97 28.47 -0.24
N ARG A 341 -12.78 27.87 -0.27
CA ARG A 341 -12.41 26.84 -1.26
C ARG A 341 -13.21 25.55 -1.05
N MET A 342 -13.35 25.07 0.18
CA MET A 342 -14.16 23.88 0.47
C MET A 342 -15.67 24.11 0.22
N ARG A 343 -16.21 25.27 0.62
CA ARG A 343 -17.61 25.65 0.36
C ARG A 343 -17.86 25.97 -1.12
N ALA A 344 -16.91 26.61 -1.81
CA ALA A 344 -17.00 26.85 -3.26
C ALA A 344 -16.98 25.54 -4.03
N ARG A 345 -16.11 24.58 -3.67
CA ARG A 345 -16.13 23.23 -4.27
C ARG A 345 -17.50 22.56 -4.11
N THR A 346 -18.05 22.57 -2.90
CA THR A 346 -19.39 21.98 -2.63
C THR A 346 -20.50 22.70 -3.40
N ARG A 347 -20.43 24.03 -3.56
CA ARG A 347 -21.43 24.83 -4.31
C ARG A 347 -21.30 24.72 -5.83
N SER A 348 -20.07 24.71 -6.36
CA SER A 348 -19.82 24.56 -7.80
C SER A 348 -20.30 23.20 -8.32
N ILE A 349 -20.18 22.14 -7.49
CA ILE A 349 -20.70 20.80 -7.80
C ILE A 349 -22.22 20.79 -7.84
N ALA A 350 -22.89 21.40 -6.85
CA ALA A 350 -24.36 21.50 -6.83
C ALA A 350 -24.92 22.28 -8.04
N VAL A 351 -24.19 23.26 -8.57
CA VAL A 351 -24.59 24.01 -9.77
C VAL A 351 -24.40 23.18 -11.04
N ALA A 352 -23.35 22.35 -11.12
CA ALA A 352 -23.13 21.46 -12.27
C ALA A 352 -24.21 20.37 -12.37
N GLU A 353 -24.60 19.76 -11.24
CA GLU A 353 -25.68 18.75 -11.21
C GLU A 353 -27.06 19.33 -11.60
N ILE A 354 -27.34 20.60 -11.28
CA ILE A 354 -28.58 21.28 -11.68
C ILE A 354 -28.60 21.56 -13.20
N LEU A 355 -27.44 21.83 -13.80
CA LEU A 355 -27.33 22.10 -15.23
C LEU A 355 -27.36 20.81 -16.07
N GLU A 356 -26.85 19.69 -15.56
CA GLU A 356 -26.91 18.39 -16.24
C GLU A 356 -28.29 17.71 -16.13
N GLY A 357 -29.06 17.96 -15.06
CA GLY A 357 -30.43 17.46 -14.91
C GLY A 357 -31.50 18.22 -15.75
N GLY A 358 -31.11 19.28 -16.46
CA GLY A 358 -32.02 20.18 -17.15
C GLY A 358 -32.30 19.88 -18.63
N ASN A 359 -31.66 18.87 -19.23
CA ASN A 359 -31.66 18.70 -20.69
C ASN A 359 -32.12 17.33 -21.21
N GLU A 360 -33.02 16.65 -20.49
CA GLU A 360 -33.80 15.54 -21.02
C GLU A 360 -35.29 15.92 -21.09
N LYS A 361 -35.70 16.53 -22.20
CA LYS A 361 -37.05 16.44 -22.79
C LYS A 361 -37.09 17.21 -24.10
N GLU A 362 -36.96 16.49 -25.22
CA GLU A 362 -37.84 16.57 -26.40
C GLU A 362 -37.23 15.75 -27.54
N TYR A 363 -37.63 14.48 -27.64
CA TYR A 363 -37.67 13.77 -28.91
C TYR A 363 -39.00 13.03 -28.98
N GLU A 364 -39.98 13.65 -29.65
CA GLU A 364 -41.10 12.90 -30.23
C GLU A 364 -41.49 13.51 -31.59
N THR A 365 -41.37 12.66 -32.60
CA THR A 365 -42.20 12.56 -33.81
C THR A 365 -42.13 13.64 -34.89
N ALA A 366 -41.53 13.27 -36.03
CA ALA A 366 -42.08 13.62 -37.33
C ALA A 366 -41.85 12.47 -38.32
N VAL A 367 -42.97 11.84 -38.70
CA VAL A 367 -43.15 10.92 -39.81
C VAL A 367 -43.02 11.71 -41.13
N VAL A 368 -42.16 11.26 -42.05
CA VAL A 368 -42.43 10.89 -43.47
C VAL A 368 -41.24 10.08 -43.97
#